data_AF-A0A4Y2WG65-F1
#
_entry.id   AF-A0A4Y2WG65-F1
#
_cell.length_a   1.000
_cell.length_b   1.000
_cell.length_c   1.000
_cell.angle_alpha   90.00
_cell.angle_beta   90.00
_cell.angle_gamma   90.00
#
_symmetry.space_group_name_H-M   'P 1'
#
loop_
_entity.id
_entity.type
_entity.pdbx_description
1 polymer ?
#
loop_
_entity_poly.entity_id
_entity_poly.type
_entity_poly.pdbx_seq_one_letter_code
_entity_poly.pdbx_strand_id
1 'polypeptide(L)'
;GIFWQILEPLKSLRILNVYFNSIKTLGKDFTDYAPKELEQLALYGTETKSIKPGTFANFTKLDKIAVDAGKLTSLTRDIFPTPFKGRFLYFNDNKITAIPEGLFTQMPNLQTLSLRQNQIASLPEKAFDNKESVSRITYLMLTDNPLKCDCLLVWLMDHKPQVLEGKCVSPKKLEGKELKNLQRSDFNC
;
A
#
# COMPACT_ATOMS: atom_id res chain seq x y z
N GLY A 1 -15.13 -11.67 15.19
CA GLY A 1 -14.48 -10.35 15.02
C GLY A 1 -13.72 -10.02 16.30
N ILE A 2 -12.97 -8.92 16.31
CA ILE A 2 -12.32 -8.40 17.53
C ILE A 2 -13.16 -7.26 18.09
N PHE A 3 -13.28 -7.22 19.41
CA PHE A 3 -13.83 -6.08 20.15
C PHE A 3 -12.67 -5.18 20.57
N TRP A 4 -12.51 -4.04 19.89
CA TRP A 4 -11.35 -3.15 20.09
C TRP A 4 -11.30 -2.49 21.47
N GLN A 5 -12.38 -2.53 22.25
CA GLN A 5 -12.45 -2.12 23.66
C GLN A 5 -11.30 -2.72 24.50
N ILE A 6 -10.81 -3.92 24.14
CA ILE A 6 -9.67 -4.55 24.81
C ILE A 6 -8.40 -3.69 24.79
N LEU A 7 -8.28 -2.75 23.85
CA LEU A 7 -7.14 -1.84 23.74
C LEU A 7 -7.25 -0.63 24.67
N GLU A 8 -8.43 -0.36 25.24
CA GLU A 8 -8.68 0.83 26.06
C GLU A 8 -7.69 1.01 27.23
N PRO A 9 -7.33 -0.02 28.02
CA PRO A 9 -6.35 0.15 29.10
C PRO A 9 -4.91 0.28 28.60
N LEU A 10 -4.62 -0.05 27.33
CA LEU A 10 -3.25 -0.14 26.79
C LEU A 10 -2.73 1.21 26.28
N LYS A 11 -2.76 2.24 27.14
CA LYS A 11 -2.42 3.64 26.74
C LYS A 11 -1.00 3.80 26.19
N SER A 12 -0.07 2.93 26.56
CA SER A 12 1.32 2.95 26.11
C SER A 12 1.60 2.08 24.88
N LEU A 13 0.57 1.45 24.29
CA LEU A 13 0.76 0.58 23.13
C LEU A 13 1.30 1.39 21.93
N ARG A 14 2.39 0.91 21.35
CA ARG A 14 3.02 1.48 20.13
C ARG A 14 2.93 0.54 18.94
N ILE A 15 2.92 -0.76 19.19
CA ILE A 15 2.90 -1.79 18.15
C ILE A 15 1.71 -2.70 18.42
N LEU A 16 0.85 -2.85 17.42
CA LEU A 16 -0.29 -3.75 17.46
C LEU A 16 -0.22 -4.69 16.27
N ASN A 17 -0.03 -5.97 16.56
CA ASN A 17 -0.06 -7.04 15.57
C ASN A 17 -1.26 -7.94 15.85
N VAL A 18 -2.08 -8.17 14.83
CA VAL A 18 -3.29 -8.99 14.90
C VAL A 18 -3.23 -10.02 13.78
N TYR A 19 -3.28 -11.29 14.16
CA TYR A 19 -3.14 -12.42 13.23
C TYR A 19 -4.41 -13.25 13.21
N PHE A 20 -4.77 -13.79 12.04
CA PHE A 20 -5.76 -14.86 11.86
C PHE A 20 -7.09 -14.60 12.58
N ASN A 21 -7.64 -13.41 12.37
CA ASN A 21 -8.91 -12.99 12.96
C ASN A 21 -9.98 -12.73 11.89
N SER A 22 -11.25 -12.89 12.24
CA SER A 22 -12.37 -12.63 11.32
C SER A 22 -12.76 -11.14 11.25
N ILE A 23 -11.78 -10.24 11.27
CA ILE A 23 -12.03 -8.81 11.03
C ILE A 23 -12.40 -8.66 9.56
N LYS A 24 -13.62 -8.18 9.28
CA LYS A 24 -14.10 -7.97 7.91
C LYS A 24 -14.00 -6.50 7.47
N THR A 25 -14.09 -5.59 8.43
CA THR A 25 -14.04 -4.15 8.20
C THR A 25 -13.25 -3.52 9.33
N LEU A 26 -12.34 -2.61 9.01
CA LEU A 26 -11.71 -1.72 9.98
C LEU A 26 -12.34 -0.34 9.86
N GLY A 27 -12.75 0.26 10.97
CA GLY A 27 -13.44 1.56 10.93
C GLY A 27 -13.47 2.25 12.28
N LYS A 28 -14.59 2.94 12.54
CA LYS A 28 -14.78 3.80 13.71
C LYS A 28 -14.57 3.05 15.03
N ASP A 29 -14.98 1.79 15.10
CA ASP A 29 -14.77 0.93 16.26
C ASP A 29 -13.28 0.81 16.62
N PHE A 30 -12.41 0.55 15.65
CA PHE A 30 -10.97 0.57 15.86
C PHE A 30 -10.48 1.97 16.23
N THR A 31 -10.94 2.99 15.50
CA THR A 31 -10.55 4.38 15.72
C THR A 31 -10.91 4.86 17.13
N ASP A 32 -12.03 4.45 17.70
CA ASP A 32 -12.49 4.90 19.02
C ASP A 32 -11.63 4.33 20.15
N TYR A 33 -11.17 3.08 20.03
CA TYR A 33 -10.49 2.38 21.14
C TYR A 33 -8.98 2.25 20.97
N ALA A 34 -8.45 2.29 19.75
CA ALA A 34 -7.01 2.12 19.54
C ALA A 34 -6.21 3.37 19.98
N PRO A 35 -5.09 3.19 20.71
CA PRO A 35 -4.26 4.29 21.19
C PRO A 35 -3.71 5.17 20.06
N LYS A 36 -3.78 6.50 20.23
CA LYS A 36 -3.29 7.47 19.22
C LYS A 36 -1.77 7.54 19.09
N GLU A 37 -1.07 6.98 20.06
CA GLU A 37 0.37 6.82 20.05
C GLU A 37 0.84 5.61 19.23
N LEU A 38 -0.06 4.88 18.56
CA LEU A 38 0.31 3.71 17.77
C LEU A 38 1.27 4.11 16.63
N GLU A 39 2.42 3.43 16.59
CA GLU A 39 3.48 3.61 15.61
C GLU A 39 3.43 2.53 14.53
N GLN A 40 3.00 1.31 14.88
CA GLN A 40 2.92 0.20 13.94
C GLN A 40 1.62 -0.57 14.11
N LEU A 41 0.93 -0.78 12.98
CA LEU A 41 -0.23 -1.64 12.88
C LEU A 41 0.05 -2.74 11.85
N ALA A 42 -0.10 -4.00 12.26
CA ALA A 42 -0.12 -5.12 11.33
C ALA A 42 -1.39 -5.96 11.53
N LEU A 43 -2.18 -6.09 10.48
CA LEU A 43 -3.29 -7.03 10.38
C LEU A 43 -2.88 -8.08 9.35
N TYR A 44 -2.73 -9.34 9.78
CA TYR A 44 -2.31 -10.44 8.89
C TYR A 44 -3.31 -11.57 8.92
N GLY A 45 -3.70 -12.08 7.74
CA GLY A 45 -4.65 -13.18 7.66
C GLY A 45 -6.01 -12.78 8.22
N THR A 46 -6.35 -11.49 8.10
CA THR A 46 -7.66 -10.99 8.52
C THR A 46 -8.58 -10.96 7.31
N GLU A 47 -9.84 -11.37 7.43
CA GLU A 47 -10.79 -11.35 6.30
C GLU A 47 -11.20 -9.92 5.86
N THR A 48 -10.32 -8.94 6.04
CA THR A 48 -10.58 -7.52 5.89
C THR A 48 -10.88 -7.21 4.43
N LYS A 49 -12.14 -6.84 4.17
CA LYS A 49 -12.67 -6.46 2.85
C LYS A 49 -12.60 -4.96 2.61
N SER A 50 -12.68 -4.17 3.68
CA SER A 50 -12.65 -2.71 3.58
C SER A 50 -12.04 -2.05 4.81
N ILE A 51 -11.41 -0.90 4.58
CA ILE A 51 -10.99 0.05 5.61
C ILE A 51 -11.84 1.30 5.37
N LYS A 52 -12.56 1.77 6.38
CA LYS A 52 -13.45 2.92 6.23
C LYS A 52 -12.64 4.23 6.08
N PRO A 53 -13.16 5.23 5.37
CA PRO A 53 -12.60 6.58 5.36
C PRO A 53 -12.31 7.08 6.77
N GLY A 54 -11.17 7.76 6.94
CA GLY A 54 -10.75 8.35 8.20
C GLY A 54 -10.24 7.36 9.26
N THR A 55 -10.24 6.05 8.99
CA THR A 55 -9.87 5.03 9.99
C THR A 55 -8.52 5.32 10.65
N PHE A 56 -7.52 5.76 9.88
CA PHE A 56 -6.20 6.10 10.39
C PHE A 56 -5.94 7.61 10.54
N ALA A 57 -6.89 8.48 10.21
CA ALA A 57 -6.65 9.92 10.06
C ALA A 57 -6.00 10.57 11.30
N ASN A 58 -6.38 10.13 12.50
CA ASN A 58 -5.89 10.69 13.77
C ASN A 58 -4.67 9.97 14.36
N PHE A 59 -4.11 8.97 13.67
CA PHE A 59 -2.96 8.21 14.14
C PHE A 59 -1.67 8.79 13.54
N THR A 60 -1.31 9.99 14.01
CA THR A 60 -0.20 10.80 13.44
C THR A 60 1.19 10.24 13.72
N LYS A 61 1.30 9.26 14.63
CA LYS A 61 2.53 8.55 14.97
C LYS A 61 2.78 7.30 14.12
N LEU A 62 1.80 6.87 13.31
CA LEU A 62 1.95 5.67 12.49
C LEU A 62 3.12 5.82 11.52
N ASP A 63 4.06 4.90 11.67
CA ASP A 63 5.19 4.71 10.81
C ASP A 63 5.00 3.53 9.85
N LYS A 64 4.30 2.50 10.32
CA LYS A 64 4.02 1.28 9.54
C LYS A 64 2.55 0.91 9.58
N ILE A 65 1.98 0.67 8.41
CA ILE A 65 0.66 0.05 8.24
C ILE A 65 0.85 -1.18 7.35
N ALA A 66 0.50 -2.34 7.88
CA ALA A 66 0.45 -3.60 7.14
C ALA A 66 -0.96 -4.19 7.25
N VAL A 67 -1.61 -4.43 6.11
CA VAL A 67 -2.87 -5.17 6.03
C VAL A 67 -2.71 -6.24 4.96
N ASP A 68 -2.12 -7.36 5.37
CA ASP A 68 -1.65 -8.43 4.49
C ASP A 68 -2.53 -9.68 4.61
N ALA A 69 -2.54 -10.50 3.55
CA ALA A 69 -3.32 -11.75 3.49
C ALA A 69 -4.80 -11.52 3.82
N GLY A 70 -5.38 -10.54 3.14
CA GLY A 70 -6.75 -10.08 3.35
C GLY A 70 -7.66 -10.26 2.15
N LYS A 71 -8.73 -9.46 2.09
CA LYS A 71 -9.72 -9.46 1.00
C LYS A 71 -9.97 -8.04 0.49
N LEU A 72 -9.02 -7.12 0.67
CA LEU A 72 -9.15 -5.73 0.22
C LEU A 72 -9.20 -5.70 -1.30
N THR A 73 -10.18 -4.99 -1.85
CA THR A 73 -10.34 -4.79 -3.31
C THR A 73 -9.90 -3.41 -3.77
N SER A 74 -9.83 -2.45 -2.86
CA SER A 74 -9.45 -1.06 -3.15
C SER A 74 -8.87 -0.38 -1.92
N LEU A 75 -8.13 0.70 -2.17
CA LEU A 75 -7.63 1.64 -1.17
C LEU A 75 -8.01 3.06 -1.60
N THR A 76 -8.28 3.93 -0.64
CA THR A 76 -8.62 5.34 -0.87
C THR A 76 -7.71 6.22 -0.04
N ARG A 77 -7.39 7.42 -0.54
CA ARG A 77 -6.44 8.33 0.13
C ARG A 77 -6.91 8.73 1.54
N ASP A 78 -8.22 8.85 1.73
CA ASP A 78 -8.86 9.32 2.96
C ASP A 78 -8.78 8.34 4.14
N ILE A 79 -8.27 7.11 3.96
CA ILE A 79 -8.02 6.20 5.09
C ILE A 79 -6.80 6.63 5.91
N PHE A 80 -5.83 7.31 5.28
CA PHE A 80 -4.54 7.70 5.87
C PHE A 80 -4.57 9.13 6.45
N PRO A 81 -3.71 9.45 7.44
CA PRO A 81 -3.43 10.83 7.83
C PRO A 81 -3.02 11.70 6.64
N THR A 82 -3.30 13.00 6.73
CA THR A 82 -2.87 14.00 5.73
C THR A 82 -2.14 15.14 6.44
N PRO A 83 -0.78 15.22 6.35
CA PRO A 83 0.11 14.28 5.65
C PRO A 83 0.28 12.95 6.41
N PHE A 84 0.57 11.86 5.68
CA PHE A 84 1.02 10.60 6.28
C PHE A 84 2.55 10.63 6.39
N LYS A 85 3.05 10.68 7.63
CA LYS A 85 4.49 10.81 7.91
C LYS A 85 5.21 9.47 8.09
N GLY A 86 4.51 8.35 7.91
CA GLY A 86 5.09 7.03 8.03
C GLY A 86 5.89 6.59 6.81
N ARG A 87 6.69 5.55 7.01
CA ARG A 87 7.67 5.06 6.03
C ARG A 87 7.25 3.78 5.31
N PHE A 88 6.37 2.98 5.90
CA PHE A 88 6.13 1.61 5.45
C PHE A 88 4.66 1.30 5.24
N LEU A 89 4.31 0.95 4.00
CA LEU A 89 2.97 0.48 3.62
C LEU A 89 3.05 -0.92 2.99
N TYR A 90 2.32 -1.86 3.58
CA TYR A 90 2.19 -3.23 3.10
C TYR A 90 0.71 -3.60 2.94
N PHE A 91 0.34 -4.02 1.73
CA PHE A 91 -1.00 -4.51 1.40
C PHE A 91 -0.90 -5.79 0.56
N ASN A 92 -0.01 -6.68 0.96
CA ASN A 92 0.30 -7.90 0.23
C ASN A 92 -0.84 -8.91 0.31
N ASP A 93 -0.92 -9.80 -0.69
CA ASP A 93 -1.90 -10.90 -0.72
C ASP A 93 -3.32 -10.40 -0.42
N ASN A 94 -3.77 -9.45 -1.24
CA ASN A 94 -5.13 -8.94 -1.23
C ASN A 94 -5.75 -9.16 -2.62
N LYS A 95 -6.79 -8.41 -2.95
CA LYS A 95 -7.51 -8.46 -4.22
C LYS A 95 -7.60 -7.07 -4.85
N ILE A 96 -6.62 -6.20 -4.58
CA ILE A 96 -6.59 -4.83 -5.10
C ILE A 96 -6.42 -4.87 -6.61
N THR A 97 -7.33 -4.24 -7.34
CA THR A 97 -7.33 -4.27 -8.82
C THR A 97 -6.81 -2.98 -9.45
N ALA A 98 -6.94 -1.86 -8.77
CA ALA A 98 -6.57 -0.55 -9.28
C ALA A 98 -5.98 0.34 -8.18
N ILE A 99 -5.04 1.19 -8.59
CA ILE A 99 -4.49 2.27 -7.77
C ILE A 99 -5.08 3.58 -8.28
N PRO A 100 -5.95 4.26 -7.48
CA PRO A 100 -6.54 5.53 -7.91
C PRO A 100 -5.49 6.64 -7.94
N GLU A 101 -5.77 7.66 -8.78
CA GLU A 101 -5.01 8.90 -8.76
C GLU A 101 -5.03 9.50 -7.35
N GLY A 102 -3.90 10.04 -6.93
CA GLY A 102 -3.72 10.65 -5.64
C GLY A 102 -3.58 9.71 -4.43
N LEU A 103 -3.61 8.38 -4.59
CA LEU A 103 -3.60 7.46 -3.43
C LEU A 103 -2.42 7.67 -2.48
N PHE A 104 -1.23 7.93 -3.02
CA PHE A 104 0.02 8.06 -2.29
C PHE A 104 0.50 9.52 -2.18
N THR A 105 -0.41 10.49 -2.35
CA THR A 105 -0.14 11.91 -2.16
C THR A 105 0.04 12.27 -0.69
N GLN A 106 0.80 13.33 -0.41
CA GLN A 106 1.08 13.81 0.95
C GLN A 106 1.71 12.72 1.84
N MET A 107 2.62 11.93 1.26
CA MET A 107 3.39 10.87 1.96
C MET A 107 4.90 11.16 1.85
N PRO A 108 5.41 12.26 2.45
CA PRO A 108 6.77 12.75 2.20
C PRO A 108 7.87 11.77 2.63
N ASN A 109 7.58 10.89 3.58
CA ASN A 109 8.54 9.97 4.17
C ASN A 109 8.39 8.52 3.66
N LEU A 110 7.52 8.26 2.68
CA LEU A 110 7.27 6.89 2.23
C LEU A 110 8.54 6.28 1.61
N GLN A 111 9.04 5.20 2.20
CA GLN A 111 10.25 4.50 1.77
C GLN A 111 9.95 3.14 1.17
N THR A 112 8.94 2.44 1.70
CA THR A 112 8.55 1.10 1.24
C THR A 112 7.07 1.04 0.93
N LEU A 113 6.76 0.61 -0.29
CA LEU A 113 5.42 0.27 -0.74
C LEU A 113 5.43 -1.15 -1.29
N SER A 114 4.72 -2.05 -0.61
CA SER A 114 4.57 -3.44 -1.03
C SER A 114 3.11 -3.74 -1.33
N LEU A 115 2.86 -4.12 -2.59
CA LEU A 115 1.55 -4.47 -3.13
C LEU A 115 1.60 -5.88 -3.77
N ARG A 116 2.49 -6.75 -3.29
CA ARG A 116 2.69 -8.09 -3.85
C ARG A 116 1.42 -8.92 -3.82
N GLN A 117 1.28 -9.85 -4.76
CA GLN A 117 0.15 -10.79 -4.79
C GLN A 117 -1.21 -10.07 -4.77
N ASN A 118 -1.38 -9.11 -5.66
CA ASN A 118 -2.65 -8.42 -5.89
C ASN A 118 -3.10 -8.63 -7.36
N GLN A 119 -4.07 -7.84 -7.82
CA GLN A 119 -4.60 -7.90 -9.18
C GLN A 119 -4.37 -6.57 -9.93
N ILE A 120 -3.28 -5.88 -9.60
CA ILE A 120 -2.97 -4.54 -10.13
C ILE A 120 -2.41 -4.67 -11.55
N ALA A 121 -3.10 -4.10 -12.53
CA ALA A 121 -2.62 -4.07 -13.91
C ALA A 121 -1.68 -2.88 -14.18
N SER A 122 -1.83 -1.76 -13.49
CA SER A 122 -0.96 -0.59 -13.67
C SER A 122 -0.84 0.24 -12.41
N LEU A 123 0.23 1.02 -12.33
CA LEU A 123 0.48 2.02 -11.29
C LEU A 123 0.65 3.38 -11.99
N PRO A 124 -0.39 4.24 -12.03
CA PRO A 124 -0.30 5.52 -12.74
C PRO A 124 0.62 6.49 -11.99
N GLU A 125 1.38 7.30 -12.72
CA GLU A 125 2.26 8.35 -12.16
C GLU A 125 1.50 9.29 -11.22
N LYS A 126 0.26 9.64 -11.61
CA LYS A 126 -0.66 10.49 -10.85
C LYS A 126 -1.14 9.88 -9.52
N ALA A 127 -0.80 8.63 -9.21
CA ALA A 127 -1.02 8.10 -7.86
C ALA A 127 -0.16 8.83 -6.80
N PHE A 128 0.91 9.50 -7.22
CA PHE A 128 1.87 10.21 -6.37
C PHE A 128 1.78 11.73 -6.57
N ASP A 129 2.29 12.53 -5.63
CA ASP A 129 2.27 14.00 -5.73
C ASP A 129 3.03 14.51 -6.96
N ASN A 130 4.22 13.94 -7.19
CA ASN A 130 5.13 14.31 -8.26
C ASN A 130 6.23 13.23 -8.42
N LYS A 131 7.05 13.39 -9.46
CA LYS A 131 8.20 12.52 -9.76
C LYS A 131 9.18 12.38 -8.59
N GLU A 132 9.44 13.47 -7.86
CA GLU A 132 10.33 13.45 -6.69
C GLU A 132 9.80 12.55 -5.56
N SER A 133 8.49 12.41 -5.44
CA SER A 133 7.86 11.58 -4.42
C SER A 133 8.11 10.09 -4.64
N VAL A 134 8.19 9.67 -5.89
CA VAL A 134 8.50 8.26 -6.21
C VAL A 134 9.99 7.99 -6.04
N SER A 135 10.85 8.94 -6.38
CA SER A 135 12.30 8.82 -6.14
C SER A 135 12.67 8.64 -4.66
N ARG A 136 11.78 9.00 -3.72
CA ARG A 136 11.96 8.75 -2.28
C ARG A 136 11.65 7.30 -1.87
N ILE A 137 10.88 6.58 -2.67
CA ILE A 137 10.59 5.16 -2.44
C ILE A 137 11.86 4.38 -2.75
N THR A 138 12.38 3.70 -1.73
CA THR A 138 13.53 2.81 -1.87
C THR A 138 13.08 1.43 -2.34
N TYR A 139 11.95 0.95 -1.84
CA TYR A 139 11.41 -0.39 -2.12
C TYR A 139 10.00 -0.31 -2.69
N LEU A 140 9.85 -0.66 -3.96
CA LEU A 140 8.56 -0.83 -4.62
C LEU A 140 8.40 -2.29 -5.05
N MET A 141 7.52 -3.02 -4.37
CA MET A 141 7.31 -4.45 -4.59
C MET A 141 5.95 -4.70 -5.24
N LEU A 142 5.95 -5.06 -6.52
CA LEU A 142 4.77 -5.33 -7.35
C LEU A 142 4.73 -6.79 -7.84
N THR A 143 5.59 -7.67 -7.32
CA THR A 143 5.64 -9.09 -7.69
C THR A 143 4.26 -9.75 -7.58
N ASP A 144 3.99 -10.70 -8.47
CA ASP A 144 2.71 -11.42 -8.55
C ASP A 144 1.49 -10.49 -8.73
N ASN A 145 1.62 -9.54 -9.64
CA ASN A 145 0.52 -8.74 -10.18
C ASN A 145 0.46 -8.88 -11.71
N PRO A 146 -0.72 -8.78 -12.34
CA PRO A 146 -0.90 -8.85 -13.79
C PRO A 146 -0.46 -7.55 -14.50
N LEU A 147 0.77 -7.10 -14.26
CA LEU A 147 1.26 -5.81 -14.72
C LEU A 147 1.25 -5.70 -16.25
N LYS A 148 0.56 -4.67 -16.74
CA LYS A 148 0.58 -4.22 -18.13
C LYS A 148 1.66 -3.15 -18.28
N CYS A 149 2.76 -3.53 -18.90
CA CYS A 149 3.89 -2.68 -19.20
C CYS A 149 3.63 -1.87 -20.48
N ASP A 150 2.79 -0.85 -20.34
CA ASP A 150 2.43 0.10 -21.40
C ASP A 150 2.77 1.54 -20.97
N CYS A 151 2.22 2.52 -21.69
CA CYS A 151 2.50 3.94 -21.47
C CYS A 151 1.99 4.48 -20.14
N LEU A 152 1.16 3.74 -19.42
CA LEU A 152 0.76 4.11 -18.05
C LEU A 152 1.78 3.68 -17.01
N LEU A 153 2.66 2.72 -17.32
CA LEU A 153 3.68 2.20 -16.40
C LEU A 153 5.09 2.68 -16.76
N VAL A 154 5.31 3.15 -17.99
CA VAL A 154 6.63 3.52 -18.52
C VAL A 154 7.37 4.58 -17.67
N TRP A 155 6.64 5.45 -16.98
CA TRP A 155 7.21 6.50 -16.13
C TRP A 155 8.10 5.94 -15.00
N LEU A 156 7.84 4.71 -14.53
CA LEU A 156 8.68 4.03 -13.53
C LEU A 156 10.10 3.79 -14.05
N MET A 157 10.28 3.71 -15.37
CA MET A 157 11.60 3.50 -15.98
C MET A 157 12.45 4.76 -15.90
N ASP A 158 11.82 5.94 -15.83
CA ASP A 158 12.51 7.22 -15.66
C ASP A 158 12.92 7.45 -14.19
N HIS A 159 12.23 6.83 -13.23
CA HIS A 159 12.39 7.03 -11.79
C HIS A 159 12.39 5.71 -11.03
N LYS A 160 13.30 4.81 -11.40
CA LYS A 160 13.38 3.48 -10.77
C LYS A 160 13.77 3.61 -9.29
N PRO A 161 12.96 3.07 -8.37
CA PRO A 161 13.39 2.83 -6.98
C PRO A 161 14.67 1.97 -6.93
N GLN A 162 15.42 2.07 -5.84
CA GLN A 162 16.61 1.24 -5.61
C GLN A 162 16.26 -0.26 -5.71
N VAL A 163 15.10 -0.64 -5.18
CA VAL A 163 14.54 -1.98 -5.31
C VAL A 163 13.19 -1.88 -5.99
N LEU A 164 13.13 -2.33 -7.24
CA LEU A 164 11.92 -2.43 -8.03
C LEU A 164 11.64 -3.91 -8.36
N GLU A 165 10.65 -4.49 -7.71
CA GLU A 165 10.22 -5.87 -7.98
C GLU A 165 8.91 -5.90 -8.76
N GLY A 166 8.84 -6.77 -9.76
CA GLY A 166 7.67 -6.93 -10.61
C GLY A 166 8.06 -7.48 -11.97
N LYS A 167 7.11 -8.16 -12.62
CA LYS A 167 7.27 -8.70 -13.98
C LYS A 167 6.09 -8.27 -14.83
N CYS A 168 6.35 -7.95 -16.09
CA CYS A 168 5.29 -7.68 -17.04
C CYS A 168 4.54 -8.98 -17.37
N VAL A 169 3.22 -8.91 -17.42
CA VAL A 169 2.36 -9.98 -17.96
C VAL A 169 1.90 -9.61 -19.37
N SER A 170 1.81 -8.32 -19.68
CA SER A 170 1.50 -7.83 -21.01
C SER A 170 2.27 -6.53 -21.30
N PRO A 171 2.45 -6.13 -22.58
CA PRO A 171 2.13 -6.88 -23.80
C PRO A 171 3.04 -8.11 -23.99
N LYS A 172 2.67 -9.01 -24.90
CA LYS A 172 3.39 -10.28 -25.18
C LYS A 172 4.91 -10.13 -25.37
N LYS A 173 5.37 -9.01 -25.98
CA LYS A 173 6.80 -8.71 -26.18
C LYS A 173 7.58 -8.53 -24.87
N LEU A 174 6.90 -8.08 -23.81
CA LEU A 174 7.49 -7.82 -22.50
C LEU A 174 7.12 -8.88 -21.46
N GLU A 175 6.25 -9.83 -21.79
CA GLU A 175 5.80 -10.89 -20.88
C GLU A 175 6.98 -11.63 -20.22
N GLY A 176 6.93 -11.76 -18.89
CA GLY A 176 7.96 -12.37 -18.06
C GLY A 176 9.18 -11.49 -17.76
N LYS A 177 9.36 -10.35 -18.44
CA LYS A 177 10.50 -9.46 -18.19
C LYS A 177 10.36 -8.74 -16.85
N GLU A 178 11.45 -8.67 -16.10
CA GLU A 178 11.52 -7.98 -14.81
C GLU A 178 11.61 -6.47 -14.98
N LEU A 179 10.79 -5.72 -14.25
CA LEU A 179 10.75 -4.25 -14.31
C LEU A 179 12.11 -3.60 -14.08
N LYS A 180 12.92 -4.13 -13.16
CA LYS A 180 14.26 -3.61 -12.85
C LYS A 180 15.18 -3.60 -14.09
N ASN A 181 14.99 -4.53 -15.02
CA ASN A 181 15.83 -4.70 -16.20
C ASN A 181 15.31 -3.94 -17.44
N LEU A 182 14.09 -3.41 -17.40
CA LEU A 182 13.49 -2.70 -18.55
C LEU A 182 13.95 -1.25 -18.64
N GLN A 183 13.96 -0.69 -19.83
CA GLN A 183 14.25 0.71 -20.09
C GLN A 183 13.04 1.37 -20.75
N ARG A 184 12.99 2.70 -20.75
CA ARG A 184 11.92 3.44 -21.43
C ARG A 184 11.72 2.99 -22.88
N SER A 185 12.82 2.74 -23.60
CA SER A 185 12.82 2.30 -25.01
C SER A 185 12.26 0.88 -25.24
N ASP A 186 12.09 0.07 -24.20
CA ASP A 186 11.43 -1.23 -24.32
C ASP A 186 9.91 -1.10 -24.51
N PHE A 187 9.35 0.02 -24.08
CA PHE A 187 7.93 0.34 -24.18
C PHE A 187 7.65 1.00 -25.52
N ASN A 188 6.57 0.58 -26.20
CA ASN A 188 6.11 1.22 -27.43
C ASN A 188 5.13 2.35 -27.06
N CYS A 189 5.70 3.49 -26.71
CA CYS A 189 5.08 4.76 -26.38
C CYS A 189 5.85 5.86 -27.14
#